data_AF-A0A059LG59-F1
#
_entry.id   AF-A0A059LG59-F1
#
_cell.length_a   1.000
_cell.length_b   1.000
_cell.length_c   1.000
_cell.angle_alpha   90.00
_cell.angle_beta   90.00
_cell.angle_gamma   90.00
#
_symmetry.space_group_name_H-M   'P 1'
#
loop_
_entity.id
_entity.type
_entity.pdbx_description
1 polymer ?
#
loop_
_entity_poly.entity_id
_entity_poly.type
_entity_poly.pdbx_seq_one_letter_code
_entity_poly.pdbx_strand_id
1 'polypeptide(L)'
;MLQYDTDWNAQIDLQAQARAHRLGQTKPVLVIRLQTEGTVEERIASVADAKRSTADVSITCGFFDGVTTSAERTEQLLAHVAASASETGLYQQSISCGPERDEDLDALLMRSSDERGLFRAAAEAQRTAESRHSEERDAAASRLAGEAAVAALVARAEEQYLVQDPDEGKEFGRGKRARVGTAHRDV
;
A
#
# COMPACT_ATOMS: atom_id res chain seq x y z
N MET A 1 8.19 5.36 9.63
CA MET A 1 9.00 4.41 8.86
C MET A 1 8.14 3.96 7.69
N LEU A 2 8.71 3.94 6.49
CA LEU A 2 8.02 3.52 5.29
C LEU A 2 8.69 2.25 4.75
N GLN A 3 7.91 1.20 4.50
CA GLN A 3 8.34 -0.04 3.85
C GLN A 3 7.78 -0.06 2.43
N TYR A 4 8.67 -0.22 1.46
CA TYR A 4 8.31 -0.36 0.05
C TYR A 4 8.10 -1.81 -0.33
N ASP A 5 9.05 -2.68 0.03
CA ASP A 5 9.00 -4.10 -0.32
C ASP A 5 8.58 -4.93 0.90
N THR A 6 7.82 -6.00 0.65
CA THR A 6 7.51 -7.00 1.67
C THR A 6 8.48 -8.17 1.54
N ASP A 7 9.24 -8.44 2.59
CA ASP A 7 10.16 -9.57 2.63
C ASP A 7 9.42 -10.91 2.86
N TRP A 8 9.92 -11.98 2.23
CA TRP A 8 9.42 -13.35 2.46
C TRP A 8 9.66 -13.87 3.88
N ASN A 9 10.55 -13.21 4.62
CA ASN A 9 10.87 -13.49 6.01
C ASN A 9 10.44 -12.30 6.88
N ALA A 10 9.32 -12.46 7.58
CA ALA A 10 8.75 -11.42 8.45
C ALA A 10 9.72 -10.93 9.55
N GLN A 11 10.72 -11.72 9.93
CA GLN A 11 11.69 -11.31 10.95
C GLN A 11 12.58 -10.15 10.49
N ILE A 12 12.88 -10.07 9.18
CA ILE A 12 13.67 -8.97 8.62
C ILE A 12 12.91 -7.65 8.74
N ASP A 13 11.61 -7.66 8.41
CA ASP A 13 10.73 -6.51 8.59
C ASP A 13 10.65 -6.08 10.06
N LEU A 14 10.49 -7.03 10.99
CA LEU A 14 10.45 -6.73 12.42
C LEU A 14 11.78 -6.12 12.90
N GLN A 15 12.90 -6.61 12.40
CA GLN A 15 14.21 -6.05 12.74
C GLN A 15 14.37 -4.63 12.18
N ALA A 16 13.86 -4.37 10.97
CA ALA A 16 13.85 -3.03 10.39
C ALA A 16 13.00 -2.07 11.25
N GLN A 17 11.82 -2.51 11.71
CA GLN A 17 10.97 -1.73 12.62
C GLN A 17 11.65 -1.46 13.96
N ALA A 18 12.34 -2.45 14.52
CA ALA A 18 13.10 -2.30 15.76
C ALA A 18 14.20 -1.23 15.69
N ARG A 19 14.66 -0.83 14.49
CA ARG A 19 15.58 0.31 14.33
C ARG A 19 14.94 1.62 14.76
N ALA A 20 13.65 1.81 14.49
CA ALA A 20 12.89 2.97 14.94
C ALA A 20 12.37 2.79 16.39
N HIS A 21 11.98 1.58 16.77
CA HIS A 21 11.54 1.22 18.12
C HIS A 21 12.72 0.84 19.03
N ARG A 22 13.63 1.80 19.30
CA ARG A 22 14.81 1.57 20.14
C ARG A 22 14.73 2.33 21.46
N LEU A 23 15.42 1.82 22.50
CA LEU A 23 15.61 2.51 23.79
C LEU A 23 16.11 3.95 23.57
N GLY A 24 15.42 4.90 24.19
CA GLY A 24 15.65 6.35 24.01
C GLY A 24 14.64 7.02 23.06
N GLN A 25 13.83 6.25 22.34
CA GLN A 25 12.76 6.80 21.51
C GLN A 25 11.58 7.27 22.38
N THR A 26 11.25 8.57 22.30
CA THR A 26 10.17 9.19 23.08
C THR A 26 8.91 9.50 22.26
N LYS A 27 9.04 9.62 20.93
CA LYS A 27 7.91 9.90 20.03
C LYS A 27 7.28 8.61 19.52
N PRO A 28 5.94 8.56 19.33
CA PRO A 28 5.28 7.42 18.73
C PRO A 28 5.81 7.18 17.31
N VAL A 29 6.01 5.91 16.97
CA VAL A 29 6.52 5.47 15.68
C VAL A 29 5.36 4.91 14.87
N LEU A 30 5.10 5.50 13.71
CA LEU A 30 4.16 4.98 12.71
C LEU A 30 4.95 4.20 11.66
N VAL A 31 4.54 2.97 11.39
CA VAL A 31 5.08 2.10 10.33
C VAL A 31 4.01 1.93 9.28
N ILE A 32 4.35 2.29 8.04
CA ILE A 32 3.45 2.17 6.88
C ILE A 32 4.13 1.24 5.90
N ARG A 33 3.36 0.30 5.36
CA ARG A 33 3.78 -0.57 4.27
C ARG A 33 2.94 -0.25 3.05
N LEU A 34 3.60 0.04 1.94
CA LEU A 34 2.93 0.21 0.67
C LEU A 34 2.77 -1.17 0.01
N GLN A 35 1.58 -1.47 -0.48
CA GLN A 35 1.27 -2.70 -1.18
C GLN A 35 0.38 -2.38 -2.36
N THR A 36 0.67 -3.01 -3.51
CA THR A 36 -0.10 -2.79 -4.72
C THR A 36 -1.15 -3.88 -4.88
N GLU A 37 -2.40 -3.47 -5.08
CA GLU A 37 -3.52 -4.40 -5.27
C GLU A 37 -3.38 -5.23 -6.55
N GLY A 38 -3.80 -6.49 -6.50
CA GLY A 38 -3.81 -7.42 -7.63
C GLY A 38 -2.42 -7.87 -8.10
N THR A 39 -1.38 -7.66 -7.28
CA THR A 39 0.00 -8.05 -7.59
C THR A 39 0.47 -9.25 -6.78
N VAL A 40 1.66 -9.77 -7.12
CA VAL A 40 2.31 -10.85 -6.35
C VAL A 40 2.65 -10.43 -4.91
N GLU A 41 2.70 -9.13 -4.61
CA GLU A 41 3.04 -8.58 -3.30
C GLU A 41 2.05 -9.04 -2.21
N GLU A 42 0.75 -9.09 -2.51
CA GLU A 42 -0.29 -9.60 -1.60
C GLU A 42 -0.01 -11.06 -1.20
N ARG A 43 0.41 -11.86 -2.18
CA ARG A 43 0.72 -13.27 -1.93
C ARG A 43 1.95 -13.40 -1.05
N ILE A 44 2.99 -12.62 -1.32
CA ILE A 44 4.23 -12.61 -0.50
C ILE A 44 3.91 -12.20 0.93
N ALA A 45 3.10 -11.14 1.09
CA ALA A 45 2.66 -10.67 2.40
C ALA A 45 1.88 -11.73 3.16
N SER A 46 0.88 -12.36 2.54
CA SER A 46 0.11 -13.44 3.17
C SER A 46 0.99 -14.61 3.64
N VAL A 47 2.02 -14.96 2.87
CA VAL A 47 2.96 -16.02 3.23
C VAL A 47 3.88 -15.59 4.36
N ALA A 48 4.37 -14.35 4.34
CA ALA A 48 5.19 -13.79 5.41
C ALA A 48 4.42 -13.75 6.74
N ASP A 49 3.15 -13.34 6.71
CA ASP A 49 2.28 -13.30 7.89
C ASP A 49 1.94 -14.70 8.41
N ALA A 50 1.68 -15.67 7.53
CA ALA A 50 1.49 -17.06 7.93
C ALA A 50 2.73 -17.67 8.61
N LYS A 51 3.94 -17.35 8.11
CA LYS A 51 5.19 -17.75 8.76
C LYS A 51 5.35 -17.09 10.13
N ARG A 52 4.96 -15.82 10.23
CA ARG A 52 4.99 -15.06 11.48
C ARG A 52 4.03 -15.63 12.52
N SER A 53 2.77 -15.90 12.15
CA SER A 53 1.79 -16.45 13.08
C SER A 53 2.20 -17.82 13.61
N THR A 54 2.76 -18.66 12.72
CA THR A 54 3.27 -19.98 13.11
C THR A 54 4.42 -19.85 14.12
N ALA A 55 5.35 -18.92 13.90
CA ALA A 55 6.44 -18.66 14.83
C ALA A 55 5.92 -18.11 16.18
N ASP A 56 4.95 -17.21 16.15
CA ASP A 56 4.35 -16.61 17.34
C ASP A 56 3.61 -17.62 18.22
N VAL A 57 2.83 -18.52 17.60
CA VAL A 57 2.21 -19.67 18.28
C VAL A 57 3.27 -20.56 18.93
N SER A 58 4.36 -20.85 18.22
CA SER A 58 5.45 -21.66 18.76
C SER A 58 6.15 -21.00 19.96
N ILE A 59 6.29 -19.68 19.97
CA ILE A 59 6.93 -18.94 21.06
C ILE A 59 5.99 -18.87 22.26
N THR A 60 4.73 -18.50 22.02
CA THR A 60 3.71 -18.30 23.06
C THR A 60 3.38 -19.61 23.77
N CYS A 61 3.17 -20.69 23.02
CA CYS A 61 2.82 -22.00 23.58
C CYS A 61 4.05 -22.78 24.06
N GLY A 62 5.25 -22.26 23.76
CA GLY A 62 6.51 -22.86 24.14
C GLY A 62 6.78 -22.81 25.65
N PHE A 63 6.16 -21.87 26.39
CA PHE A 63 6.30 -21.62 27.84
C PHE A 63 7.59 -22.24 28.40
N PHE A 64 8.70 -21.52 28.16
CA PHE A 64 10.06 -21.95 28.52
C PHE A 64 10.40 -21.69 30.00
N ASP A 65 9.39 -21.47 30.84
CA ASP A 65 9.50 -21.59 32.27
C ASP A 65 9.45 -23.08 32.61
N GLY A 66 10.48 -23.62 33.25
CA GLY A 66 10.57 -25.05 33.61
C GLY A 66 9.52 -25.52 34.64
N VAL A 67 8.38 -24.84 34.73
CA VAL A 67 7.26 -25.04 35.65
C VAL A 67 6.08 -25.68 34.93
N THR A 68 5.84 -25.38 33.65
CA THR A 68 4.66 -25.87 32.92
C THR A 68 4.83 -27.33 32.47
N THR A 69 3.83 -28.15 32.75
CA THR A 69 3.84 -29.56 32.34
C THR A 69 3.65 -29.71 30.83
N SER A 70 4.05 -30.85 30.28
CA SER A 70 3.88 -31.12 28.84
C SER A 70 2.41 -31.11 28.40
N ALA A 71 1.50 -31.52 29.28
CA ALA A 71 0.06 -31.59 28.97
C ALA A 71 -0.56 -30.19 28.88
N GLU A 72 -0.24 -29.32 29.84
CA GLU A 72 -0.70 -27.93 29.85
C GLU A 72 -0.20 -27.16 28.62
N ARG A 73 1.06 -27.36 28.20
CA ARG A 73 1.60 -26.75 26.98
C ARG A 73 0.85 -27.19 25.73
N THR A 74 0.50 -28.47 25.62
CA THR A 74 -0.27 -28.98 24.47
C THR A 74 -1.69 -28.43 24.42
N GLU A 75 -2.34 -28.30 25.58
CA GLU A 75 -3.70 -27.74 25.68
C GLU A 75 -3.73 -26.27 25.27
N GLN A 76 -2.76 -25.48 25.76
CA GLN A 76 -2.62 -24.07 25.36
C GLN A 76 -2.35 -23.91 23.87
N LEU A 77 -1.50 -24.77 23.30
CA LEU A 77 -1.20 -24.73 21.86
C LEU A 77 -2.44 -25.00 21.00
N LEU A 78 -3.24 -25.99 21.39
CA LEU A 78 -4.51 -26.28 20.73
C LEU A 78 -5.50 -25.11 20.83
N ALA A 79 -5.56 -24.46 21.99
CA ALA A 79 -6.42 -23.28 22.19
C ALA A 79 -5.99 -22.11 21.28
N HIS A 80 -4.70 -21.82 21.17
CA HIS A 80 -4.18 -20.75 20.31
C HIS A 80 -4.37 -21.05 18.81
N VAL A 81 -4.16 -22.30 18.39
CA VAL A 81 -4.41 -22.71 16.99
C VAL A 81 -5.90 -22.59 16.65
N ALA A 82 -6.80 -22.99 17.55
CA ALA A 82 -8.24 -22.84 17.37
C ALA A 82 -8.66 -21.36 17.26
N ALA A 83 -8.08 -20.48 18.09
CA ALA A 83 -8.35 -19.05 18.06
C ALA A 83 -7.86 -18.39 16.76
N SER A 84 -6.60 -18.63 16.37
CA SER A 84 -6.00 -18.06 15.15
C SER A 84 -6.71 -18.49 13.85
N ALA A 85 -7.27 -19.70 13.79
CA ALA A 85 -8.07 -20.15 12.65
C ALA A 85 -9.34 -19.31 12.45
N SER A 86 -9.94 -18.82 13.54
CA SER A 86 -11.13 -17.95 13.45
C SER A 86 -10.79 -16.51 13.03
N GLU A 87 -9.59 -16.04 13.37
CA GLU A 87 -9.15 -14.65 13.18
C GLU A 87 -8.60 -14.39 11.77
N THR A 88 -8.08 -15.44 11.11
CA THR A 88 -7.49 -15.36 9.76
C THR A 88 -8.48 -14.83 8.71
N GLY A 89 -9.79 -15.01 8.91
CA GLY A 89 -10.82 -14.49 8.00
C GLY A 89 -11.01 -12.97 8.01
N LEU A 90 -10.62 -12.29 9.09
CA LEU A 90 -10.81 -10.83 9.23
C LEU A 90 -9.67 -10.03 8.58
N TYR A 91 -8.44 -10.57 8.60
CA TYR A 91 -7.25 -9.88 8.10
C TYR A 91 -7.24 -9.74 6.56
N GLN A 92 -7.76 -10.75 5.86
CA GLN A 92 -7.82 -10.73 4.39
C GLN A 92 -8.86 -9.72 3.86
N GLN A 93 -9.89 -9.42 4.64
CA GLN A 93 -10.91 -8.42 4.28
C GLN A 93 -10.42 -6.98 4.47
N SER A 94 -9.50 -6.73 5.41
CA SER A 94 -8.93 -5.39 5.62
C SER A 94 -7.90 -4.96 4.57
N ILE A 95 -7.32 -5.91 3.82
CA ILE A 95 -6.33 -5.58 2.78
C ILE A 95 -7.02 -5.15 1.47
N SER A 96 -8.25 -5.61 1.21
CA SER A 96 -8.98 -5.30 -0.04
C SER A 96 -9.69 -3.95 -0.06
N CYS A 97 -9.44 -3.09 0.92
CA CYS A 97 -10.02 -1.76 1.03
C CYS A 97 -8.95 -0.84 1.63
N GLY A 98 -7.94 -0.52 0.82
CA GLY A 98 -7.01 0.56 1.13
C GLY A 98 -7.73 1.91 1.25
N PRO A 99 -7.09 2.97 1.76
CA PRO A 99 -7.70 4.29 1.77
C PRO A 99 -8.02 4.72 0.32
N GLU A 100 -9.30 4.77 -0.02
CA GLU A 100 -9.76 5.14 -1.36
C GLU A 100 -9.62 6.64 -1.63
N ARG A 101 -9.61 7.45 -0.56
CA ARG A 101 -9.58 8.91 -0.62
C ARG A 101 -8.42 9.47 0.19
N ASP A 102 -7.95 10.63 -0.25
CA ASP A 102 -6.87 11.37 0.42
C ASP A 102 -7.23 11.70 1.87
N GLU A 103 -8.50 11.96 2.21
CA GLU A 103 -8.90 12.24 3.59
C GLU A 103 -8.73 11.04 4.52
N ASP A 104 -8.90 9.82 3.99
CA ASP A 104 -8.75 8.58 4.75
C ASP A 104 -7.25 8.30 5.01
N LEU A 105 -6.41 8.60 4.02
CA LEU A 105 -4.95 8.54 4.18
C LEU A 105 -4.44 9.58 5.17
N ASP A 106 -4.93 10.83 5.08
CA ASP A 106 -4.63 11.87 6.05
C ASP A 106 -5.03 11.44 7.46
N ALA A 107 -6.20 10.83 7.62
CA ALA A 107 -6.67 10.31 8.90
C ALA A 107 -5.72 9.27 9.51
N LEU A 108 -5.11 8.41 8.68
CA LEU A 108 -4.13 7.42 9.11
C LEU A 108 -2.76 8.03 9.43
N LEU A 109 -2.37 9.10 8.75
CA LEU A 109 -1.08 9.77 8.94
C LEU A 109 -1.05 10.71 10.14
N MET A 110 -2.20 11.33 10.44
CA MET A 110 -2.32 12.32 11.52
C MET A 110 -2.08 11.72 12.89
N ARG A 111 -1.22 12.37 13.67
CA ARG A 111 -0.92 11.98 15.06
C ARG A 111 -1.66 12.84 16.06
N SER A 112 -1.96 14.08 15.68
CA SER A 112 -2.69 15.04 16.51
C SER A 112 -3.76 15.78 15.69
N SER A 113 -4.78 16.32 16.37
CA SER A 113 -5.83 17.12 15.72
C SER A 113 -5.29 18.37 15.04
N ASP A 114 -4.17 18.90 15.53
CA ASP A 114 -3.60 20.18 15.10
C ASP A 114 -2.94 20.06 13.72
N GLU A 115 -2.50 18.84 13.36
CA GLU A 115 -1.94 18.54 12.05
C GLU A 115 -2.99 18.59 10.93
N ARG A 116 -4.30 18.49 11.25
CA ARG A 116 -5.41 18.56 10.27
C ARG A 116 -5.35 19.80 9.40
N GLY A 117 -5.01 20.95 10.01
CA GLY A 117 -4.92 22.22 9.29
C GLY A 117 -3.78 22.21 8.28
N LEU A 118 -2.65 21.58 8.62
CA LEU A 118 -1.48 21.47 7.74
C LEU A 118 -1.78 20.56 6.54
N PHE A 119 -2.41 19.40 6.77
CA PHE A 119 -2.80 18.49 5.69
C PHE A 119 -3.80 19.16 4.72
N ARG A 120 -4.82 19.84 5.23
CA ARG A 120 -5.78 20.57 4.39
C ARG A 120 -5.13 21.70 3.58
N ALA A 121 -4.28 22.50 4.22
CA ALA A 121 -3.56 23.58 3.54
C ALA A 121 -2.60 23.03 2.47
N ALA A 122 -1.93 21.91 2.74
CA ALA A 122 -1.08 21.23 1.77
C ALA A 122 -1.90 20.69 0.58
N ALA A 123 -3.05 20.06 0.83
CA ALA A 123 -3.94 19.57 -0.21
C ALA A 123 -4.49 20.71 -1.10
N GLU A 124 -4.87 21.85 -0.49
CA GLU A 124 -5.27 23.04 -1.25
C GLU A 124 -4.12 23.62 -2.07
N ALA A 125 -2.92 23.70 -1.51
CA ALA A 125 -1.74 24.16 -2.22
C ALA A 125 -1.42 23.26 -3.42
N GLN A 126 -1.50 21.94 -3.25
CA GLN A 126 -1.27 20.99 -4.32
C GLN A 126 -2.31 21.12 -5.44
N ARG A 127 -3.60 21.21 -5.10
CA ARG A 127 -4.67 21.47 -6.08
C ARG A 127 -4.44 22.75 -6.86
N THR A 128 -4.09 23.85 -6.19
CA THR A 128 -3.80 25.12 -6.89
C THR A 128 -2.57 25.04 -7.79
N ALA A 129 -1.53 24.30 -7.39
CA ALA A 129 -0.34 24.08 -8.19
C ALA A 129 -0.64 23.22 -9.44
N GLU A 130 -1.44 22.18 -9.29
CA GLU A 130 -1.89 21.33 -10.40
C GLU A 130 -2.77 22.10 -11.38
N SER A 131 -3.70 22.94 -10.88
CA SER A 131 -4.50 23.84 -11.72
C SER A 131 -3.60 24.83 -12.48
N ARG A 132 -2.63 25.45 -11.82
CA ARG A 132 -1.66 26.34 -12.48
C ARG A 132 -0.84 25.62 -13.53
N HIS A 133 -0.38 24.41 -13.24
CA HIS A 133 0.40 23.61 -14.19
C HIS A 133 -0.46 23.17 -15.38
N SER A 134 -1.73 22.85 -15.18
CA SER A 134 -2.69 22.62 -16.27
C SER A 134 -2.89 23.88 -17.11
N GLU A 135 -3.22 25.00 -16.46
CA GLU A 135 -3.44 26.30 -17.13
C GLU A 135 -2.19 26.77 -17.89
N GLU A 136 -1.00 26.56 -17.36
CA GLU A 136 0.27 26.87 -18.04
C GLU A 136 0.51 25.94 -19.23
N ARG A 137 0.21 24.65 -19.11
CA ARG A 137 0.26 23.70 -20.23
C ARG A 137 -0.75 24.08 -21.31
N ASP A 138 -1.97 24.45 -20.93
CA ASP A 138 -3.06 24.82 -21.84
C ASP A 138 -2.77 26.17 -22.51
N ALA A 139 -2.22 27.15 -21.78
CA ALA A 139 -1.79 28.43 -22.32
C ALA A 139 -0.57 28.28 -23.25
N ALA A 140 0.38 27.40 -22.93
CA ALA A 140 1.49 27.07 -23.81
C ALA A 140 1.00 26.37 -25.08
N ALA A 141 0.04 25.45 -24.98
CA ALA A 141 -0.61 24.80 -26.11
C ALA A 141 -1.38 25.82 -26.98
N SER A 142 -2.12 26.73 -26.36
CA SER A 142 -2.88 27.79 -27.04
C SER A 142 -1.97 28.79 -27.76
N ARG A 143 -0.83 29.20 -27.17
CA ARG A 143 0.16 30.08 -27.82
C ARG A 143 0.84 29.45 -29.03
N LEU A 144 0.93 28.12 -29.08
CA LEU A 144 1.57 27.39 -30.17
C LEU A 144 0.60 27.05 -31.33
N ALA A 145 -0.72 27.20 -31.14
CA ALA A 145 -1.73 26.69 -32.06
C ALA A 145 -2.53 27.82 -32.76
N GLY A 146 -2.48 27.86 -34.09
CA GLY A 146 -3.52 28.53 -34.89
C GLY A 146 -4.84 27.75 -34.83
N GLU A 147 -5.98 28.37 -35.17
CA GLU A 147 -7.33 27.79 -34.97
C GLU A 147 -7.51 26.35 -35.52
N ALA A 148 -6.84 25.99 -36.63
CA ALA A 148 -6.84 24.63 -37.17
C ALA A 148 -6.02 23.62 -36.33
N ALA A 149 -4.98 24.09 -35.65
CA ALA A 149 -4.14 23.28 -34.77
C ALA A 149 -4.81 23.07 -33.39
N VAL A 150 -5.69 23.98 -32.95
CA VAL A 150 -6.46 23.81 -31.70
C VAL A 150 -7.48 22.67 -31.85
N ALA A 151 -8.19 22.59 -32.97
CA ALA A 151 -9.10 21.47 -33.24
C ALA A 151 -8.35 20.12 -33.32
N ALA A 152 -7.14 20.13 -33.91
CA ALA A 152 -6.28 18.95 -33.92
C ALA A 152 -5.73 18.59 -32.53
N LEU A 153 -5.45 19.59 -31.68
CA LEU A 153 -5.01 19.38 -30.30
C LEU A 153 -6.12 18.86 -29.39
N VAL A 154 -7.35 19.36 -29.54
CA VAL A 154 -8.52 18.86 -28.80
C VAL A 154 -8.85 17.43 -29.23
N ALA A 155 -8.87 17.14 -30.53
CA ALA A 155 -9.04 15.77 -31.01
C ALA A 155 -7.92 14.84 -30.51
N ARG A 156 -6.67 15.32 -30.46
CA ARG A 156 -5.53 14.58 -29.92
C ARG A 156 -5.58 14.44 -28.39
N ALA A 157 -6.12 15.43 -27.69
CA ALA A 157 -6.32 15.39 -26.24
C ALA A 157 -7.43 14.40 -25.88
N GLU A 158 -8.55 14.41 -26.59
CA GLU A 158 -9.62 13.41 -26.46
C GLU A 158 -9.10 11.98 -26.72
N GLU A 159 -8.18 11.82 -27.68
CA GLU A 159 -7.49 10.55 -27.94
C GLU A 159 -6.44 10.18 -26.85
N GLN A 160 -5.84 11.18 -26.18
CA GLN A 160 -4.92 11.01 -25.04
C GLN A 160 -5.62 10.80 -23.69
N TYR A 161 -6.89 11.18 -23.56
CA TYR A 161 -7.73 10.93 -22.37
C TYR A 161 -8.53 9.63 -22.45
N LEU A 162 -8.50 8.93 -23.59
CA LEU A 162 -8.57 7.47 -23.53
C LEU A 162 -7.43 7.03 -22.62
N VAL A 163 -7.65 6.11 -21.69
CA VAL A 163 -6.57 5.48 -20.92
C VAL A 163 -5.67 4.78 -21.94
N GLN A 164 -4.70 5.51 -22.50
CA GLN A 164 -3.72 4.93 -23.39
C GLN A 164 -2.89 4.04 -22.50
N ASP A 165 -2.97 2.72 -22.73
CA ASP A 165 -2.08 1.80 -22.07
C ASP A 165 -0.66 2.34 -22.35
N PRO A 166 0.14 2.70 -21.32
CA PRO A 166 1.44 3.31 -21.54
C PRO A 166 2.41 2.37 -22.28
N ASP A 167 2.00 1.12 -22.47
CA ASP A 167 2.68 0.03 -23.15
C ASP A 167 2.14 -0.26 -24.57
N GLU A 168 1.09 0.45 -25.01
CA GLU A 168 0.49 0.28 -26.33
C GLU A 168 1.51 0.65 -27.43
N GLY A 169 1.93 -0.35 -28.20
CA GLY A 169 2.93 -0.20 -29.27
C GLY A 169 4.40 -0.23 -28.83
N LYS A 170 4.72 -0.45 -27.54
CA LYS A 170 6.11 -0.65 -27.10
C LYS A 170 6.57 -2.08 -27.40
N GLU A 171 7.49 -2.23 -28.34
CA GLU A 171 8.14 -3.52 -28.60
C GLU A 171 9.17 -3.80 -27.50
N PHE A 172 8.73 -4.58 -26.52
CA PHE A 172 9.54 -5.00 -25.41
C PHE A 172 10.50 -6.12 -25.85
N GLY A 173 11.81 -5.85 -25.83
CA GLY A 173 12.85 -6.82 -26.22
C GLY A 173 12.75 -8.15 -25.45
N ARG A 174 13.38 -9.22 -25.96
CA ARG A 174 13.29 -10.57 -25.38
C ARG A 174 13.46 -10.56 -23.86
N GLY A 175 12.36 -10.76 -23.15
CA GLY A 175 12.30 -10.78 -21.68
C GLY A 175 11.42 -9.70 -21.04
N LYS A 176 10.96 -8.69 -21.79
CA LYS A 176 9.91 -7.77 -21.35
C LYS A 176 8.61 -8.14 -22.09
N ARG A 177 7.50 -8.30 -21.37
CA ARG A 177 6.19 -8.62 -21.95
C ARG A 177 5.30 -7.39 -21.80
N ALA A 178 4.51 -7.09 -22.83
CA ALA A 178 3.40 -6.16 -22.72
C ALA A 178 2.40 -6.70 -21.68
N ARG A 179 1.90 -5.82 -20.80
CA ARG A 179 0.84 -6.17 -19.85
C ARG A 179 -0.43 -6.46 -20.66
N VAL A 180 -1.06 -7.62 -20.41
CA VAL A 180 -2.38 -7.93 -20.97
C VAL A 180 -3.40 -7.25 -20.07
N GLY A 181 -4.17 -6.30 -20.61
CA GLY A 181 -5.17 -5.57 -19.86
C GLY A 181 -6.19 -6.50 -19.19
N THR A 182 -6.37 -6.35 -17.88
CA THR A 182 -7.37 -7.07 -17.10
C THR A 182 -8.68 -6.29 -17.18
N ALA A 183 -9.67 -6.81 -17.90
CA ALA A 183 -11.01 -6.22 -17.92
C ALA A 183 -11.73 -6.55 -16.61
N HIS A 184 -11.93 -5.54 -15.75
CA HIS A 184 -12.92 -5.65 -14.68
C HIS A 184 -14.30 -5.70 -15.32
N ARG A 185 -15.01 -6.83 -15.13
CA ARG A 185 -16.43 -6.92 -15.43
C ARG A 185 -17.18 -6.29 -14.26
N ASP A 186 -17.79 -5.14 -14.50
CA ASP A 186 -18.82 -4.61 -13.62
C ASP A 186 -19.97 -5.63 -13.55
N VAL A 187 -20.37 -5.98 -12.31
CA VAL A 187 -21.55 -6.80 -12.01
C VAL A 187 -22.73 -5.89 -11.73
#